data_AF-A0A6A6LQF2-F1
#
_entry.id   AF-A0A6A6LQF2-F1
#
_cell.length_a   1.000
_cell.length_b   1.000
_cell.length_c   1.000
_cell.angle_alpha   90.00
_cell.angle_beta   90.00
_cell.angle_gamma   90.00
#
_symmetry.space_group_name_H-M   'P 1'
#
loop_
_entity.id
_entity.type
_entity.pdbx_description
1 polymer ?
#
loop_
_entity_poly.entity_id
_entity_poly.type
_entity_poly.pdbx_seq_one_letter_code
_entity_poly.pdbx_strand_id
1 'polypeptide(L)'
;MIKPSEILGFRRREASRVSKWIGWSPPPAGWGLQWACASSNLIVGVKSLLDSEREVQLYQIYREGNISADWMAHFGRSLHFGSHSFDDPPQGLSGLLLHDVAGVSYPRKCLM
;
A
#
# COMPACT_ATOMS: atom_id res chain seq x y z
N MET A 1 7.42 45.63 -1.48
CA MET A 1 6.72 44.92 -2.57
C MET A 1 7.53 43.68 -2.92
N ILE A 2 7.08 42.52 -2.46
CA ILE A 2 7.78 41.23 -2.60
C ILE A 2 7.22 40.51 -3.83
N LYS A 3 8.12 40.02 -4.69
CA LYS A 3 7.78 39.33 -5.95
C LYS A 3 7.31 37.90 -5.63
N PRO A 4 6.29 37.35 -6.32
CA PRO A 4 5.66 36.07 -5.98
C PRO A 4 6.42 34.85 -6.53
N SER A 5 7.75 34.82 -6.39
CA SER A 5 8.61 33.72 -6.88
C SER A 5 9.12 32.78 -5.78
N GLU A 6 8.54 32.83 -4.57
CA GLU A 6 9.00 32.03 -3.41
C GLU A 6 7.95 31.08 -2.80
N ILE A 7 6.79 30.85 -3.45
CA ILE A 7 5.73 29.99 -2.89
C ILE A 7 5.68 28.56 -3.48
N LEU A 8 6.39 28.28 -4.58
CA LEU A 8 6.49 26.92 -5.11
C LEU A 8 7.94 26.63 -5.43
N GLY A 9 8.63 26.00 -4.48
CA GLY A 9 9.99 25.51 -4.62
C GLY A 9 10.08 24.40 -5.67
N PHE A 10 10.00 24.76 -6.95
CA PHE A 10 10.32 23.89 -8.06
C PHE A 10 11.84 23.80 -8.19
N ARG A 11 12.45 23.05 -7.25
CA ARG A 11 13.87 22.73 -7.29
C ARG A 11 14.03 21.53 -8.22
N ARG A 12 14.36 21.80 -9.49
CA ARG A 12 14.95 20.83 -10.41
C ARG A 12 16.12 20.15 -9.69
N ARG A 13 15.99 18.87 -9.35
CA ARG A 13 17.11 18.04 -8.88
C ARG A 13 17.20 16.79 -9.72
N GLU A 14 18.41 16.62 -10.24
CA GLU A 14 18.90 15.51 -11.01
C GLU A 14 18.67 14.17 -10.34
N ALA A 15 18.62 13.16 -11.21
CA ALA A 15 18.90 11.76 -10.99
C ALA A 15 19.63 11.47 -9.67
N SER A 16 18.90 10.90 -8.72
CA SER A 16 19.51 10.01 -7.74
C SER A 16 18.56 8.86 -7.54
N ARG A 17 18.97 7.68 -8.04
CA ARG A 17 18.44 6.37 -7.67
C ARG A 17 18.59 6.24 -6.16
N VAL A 18 17.61 6.73 -5.40
CA VAL A 18 17.55 6.49 -3.96
C VAL A 18 16.78 5.20 -3.76
N SER A 19 17.45 4.08 -4.05
CA SER A 19 17.05 2.76 -3.56
C SER A 19 17.44 2.66 -2.09
N LYS A 20 16.90 3.55 -1.25
CA LYS A 20 17.05 3.47 0.20
C LYS A 20 15.90 2.61 0.71
N TRP A 21 16.07 1.29 0.63
CA TRP A 21 15.20 0.35 1.33
C TRP A 21 15.32 0.65 2.83
N ILE A 22 14.33 1.34 3.38
CA ILE A 22 14.25 1.60 4.82
C ILE A 22 13.94 0.26 5.48
N GLY A 23 14.95 -0.36 6.09
CA GLY A 23 14.73 -1.29 7.21
C GLY A 23 14.83 -2.79 6.96
N TRP A 24 15.32 -3.28 5.82
CA TRP A 24 15.54 -4.73 5.67
C TRP A 24 17.04 -5.08 5.60
N SER A 25 17.56 -5.58 6.72
CA SER A 25 18.84 -6.29 6.79
C SER A 25 18.53 -7.79 6.76
N PRO A 26 19.12 -8.58 5.84
CA PRO A 26 18.95 -10.03 5.88
C PRO A 26 19.50 -10.58 7.21
N PRO A 27 18.79 -11.51 7.88
CA PRO A 27 19.30 -12.13 9.09
C PRO A 27 20.60 -12.92 8.80
N PRO A 28 21.51 -13.04 9.78
CA PRO A 28 22.74 -13.81 9.64
C PRO A 28 22.47 -15.26 9.19
N ALA A 29 23.40 -15.85 8.45
CA ALA A 29 23.30 -17.09 7.67
C ALA A 29 22.93 -18.40 8.41
N GLY A 30 22.39 -18.34 9.64
CA GLY A 30 21.96 -19.48 10.45
C GLY A 30 20.44 -19.62 10.64
N TRP A 31 19.63 -18.68 10.14
CA TRP A 31 18.16 -18.81 10.16
C TRP A 31 17.72 -19.47 8.87
N GLY A 32 17.26 -20.72 8.97
CA GLY A 32 17.00 -21.62 7.86
C GLY A 32 16.28 -20.97 6.66
N LEU A 33 16.66 -21.43 5.47
CA LEU A 33 16.19 -21.10 4.11
C LEU A 33 14.66 -21.20 3.88
N GLN A 34 13.82 -21.26 4.91
CA GLN A 34 12.40 -21.52 4.79
C GLN A 34 11.57 -20.27 4.42
N TRP A 35 12.03 -19.07 4.78
CA TRP A 35 11.28 -17.83 4.56
C TRP A 35 11.60 -17.15 3.21
N ALA A 36 12.77 -17.41 2.63
CA ALA A 36 13.19 -16.78 1.38
C ALA A 36 12.39 -17.29 0.16
N CYS A 37 11.86 -18.51 0.24
CA CYS A 37 11.28 -19.20 -0.90
C CYS A 37 9.76 -19.02 -1.02
N ALA A 38 9.05 -18.87 0.10
CA ALA A 38 7.58 -18.91 0.10
C ALA A 38 6.94 -17.73 -0.63
N SER A 39 7.63 -16.58 -0.68
CA SER A 39 7.12 -15.34 -1.28
C SER A 39 7.97 -14.83 -2.45
N SER A 40 8.98 -15.58 -2.90
CA SER A 40 9.92 -15.13 -3.94
C SER A 40 9.18 -14.80 -5.25
N ASN A 41 8.22 -15.63 -5.65
CA ASN A 41 7.41 -15.40 -6.85
C ASN A 41 6.55 -14.14 -6.73
N LEU A 42 5.99 -13.86 -5.54
CA LEU A 42 5.20 -12.65 -5.30
C LEU A 42 6.09 -11.40 -5.39
N ILE A 43 7.28 -11.43 -4.79
CA ILE A 43 8.23 -10.31 -4.82
C ILE A 43 8.69 -10.04 -6.26
N VAL A 44 9.00 -11.08 -7.03
CA VAL A 44 9.38 -10.94 -8.44
C VAL A 44 8.23 -10.35 -9.25
N GLY A 45 7.00 -10.83 -9.03
CA GLY A 45 5.79 -10.31 -9.69
C GLY A 45 5.57 -8.83 -9.39
N VAL A 46 5.62 -8.42 -8.12
CA VAL A 46 5.46 -7.02 -7.71
C VAL A 46 6.54 -6.15 -8.35
N LYS A 47 7.80 -6.59 -8.36
CA LYS A 47 8.89 -5.85 -9.03
C LYS A 47 8.63 -5.67 -10.53
N SER A 48 8.17 -6.72 -11.21
CA SER A 48 7.85 -6.62 -12.63
C SER A 48 6.73 -5.62 -12.93
N LEU A 49 5.73 -5.52 -12.05
CA LEU A 49 4.65 -4.55 -12.16
C LEU A 49 5.17 -3.12 -11.95
N LEU A 50 5.98 -2.91 -10.91
CA LEU A 50 6.61 -1.61 -10.64
C LEU A 50 7.52 -1.13 -11.78
N ASP A 51 8.22 -2.05 -12.44
CA ASP A 51 9.07 -1.72 -13.59
C ASP A 51 8.25 -1.48 -14.87
N SER A 52 7.07 -2.09 -14.99
CA SER A 52 6.18 -1.95 -16.16
C SER A 52 5.40 -0.63 -16.18
N GLU A 53 5.06 -0.11 -15.01
CA GLU A 53 4.31 1.13 -14.85
C GLU A 53 5.26 2.32 -14.72
N ARG A 54 5.12 3.29 -15.60
CA ARG A 54 6.06 4.42 -15.72
C ARG A 54 6.09 5.35 -14.51
N GLU A 55 5.08 5.34 -13.66
CA GLU A 55 4.98 6.23 -12.51
C GLU A 55 4.17 5.59 -11.38
N VAL A 56 4.82 4.72 -10.59
CA VAL A 56 4.24 4.15 -9.37
C VAL A 56 4.86 4.82 -8.15
N GLN A 57 4.02 5.27 -7.22
CA GLN A 57 4.43 5.76 -5.92
C GLN A 57 3.89 4.84 -4.83
N LEU A 58 4.77 4.35 -3.97
CA LEU A 58 4.41 3.49 -2.85
C LEU A 58 4.27 4.34 -1.59
N TYR A 59 3.09 4.28 -0.97
CA TYR A 59 2.80 4.94 0.29
C TYR A 59 2.52 3.91 1.37
N GLN A 60 3.08 4.14 2.55
CA GLN A 60 2.69 3.40 3.73
C GLN A 60 1.51 4.13 4.38
N ILE A 61 0.33 3.50 4.34
CA ILE A 61 -0.90 4.02 4.95
C ILE A 61 -1.23 3.15 6.16
N TYR A 62 -1.72 3.77 7.22
CA TYR A 62 -2.23 3.03 8.38
C TYR A 62 -3.47 2.21 8.00
N ARG A 63 -3.71 1.11 8.71
CA ARG A 63 -4.83 0.20 8.44
C ARG A 63 -6.17 0.95 8.44
N GLU A 64 -6.32 1.94 9.31
CA GLU A 64 -7.51 2.78 9.45
C GLU A 64 -7.74 3.70 8.24
N GLY A 65 -6.68 4.05 7.51
CA GLY A 65 -6.76 4.78 6.24
C GLY A 65 -6.96 3.85 5.03
N ASN A 66 -7.00 2.53 5.25
CA ASN A 66 -7.17 1.54 4.20
C ASN A 66 -8.21 0.47 4.59
N ILE A 67 -9.25 0.89 5.34
CA ILE A 67 -10.27 -0.01 5.90
C ILE A 67 -11.04 -0.73 4.81
N SER A 68 -11.30 -0.07 3.67
CA SER A 68 -11.98 -0.68 2.53
C SER A 68 -11.21 -1.88 1.97
N ALA A 69 -9.89 -1.77 1.82
CA ALA A 69 -9.06 -2.89 1.37
C ALA A 69 -8.94 -3.99 2.44
N ASP A 70 -8.85 -3.62 3.72
CA ASP A 70 -8.85 -4.56 4.83
C ASP A 70 -10.15 -5.37 4.89
N TRP A 71 -11.30 -4.69 4.73
CA TRP A 71 -12.62 -5.31 4.66
C TRP A 71 -12.70 -6.27 3.46
N MET A 72 -12.24 -5.85 2.28
CA MET A 72 -12.22 -6.70 1.08
C MET A 72 -11.32 -7.93 1.24
N ALA A 73 -10.15 -7.79 1.87
CA ALA A 73 -9.28 -8.92 2.17
C ALA A 73 -9.93 -9.90 3.14
N HIS A 74 -10.63 -9.39 4.16
CA HIS A 74 -11.42 -10.21 5.08
C HIS A 74 -12.61 -10.91 4.38
N PHE A 75 -13.34 -10.19 3.53
CA PHE A 75 -14.46 -10.72 2.77
C PHE A 75 -14.01 -11.80 1.79
N GLY A 76 -12.85 -11.64 1.14
CA GLY A 76 -12.27 -12.63 0.24
C GLY A 76 -12.06 -14.01 0.88
N ARG A 77 -11.85 -14.08 2.20
CA ARG A 77 -11.74 -15.35 2.93
C ARG A 77 -13.04 -16.15 2.98
N SER A 78 -14.18 -15.49 2.81
CA SER A 78 -15.51 -16.13 2.76
C SER A 78 -15.87 -16.64 1.36
N LEU A 79 -15.11 -16.23 0.34
CA LEU A 79 -15.34 -16.63 -1.04
C LEU A 79 -14.65 -17.95 -1.35
N HIS A 80 -15.19 -18.66 -2.34
CA HIS A 80 -14.54 -19.86 -2.88
C HIS A 80 -13.24 -19.51 -3.59
N PHE A 81 -12.33 -20.49 -3.74
CA PHE A 81 -11.11 -20.27 -4.50
C PHE A 81 -11.44 -19.91 -5.97
N GLY A 82 -10.85 -18.82 -6.46
CA GLY A 82 -11.09 -18.32 -7.81
C GLY A 82 -10.89 -16.83 -7.92
N SER A 83 -11.07 -16.30 -9.13
CA SER A 83 -11.14 -14.86 -9.36
C SER A 83 -12.59 -14.39 -9.25
N HIS A 84 -12.83 -13.37 -8.43
CA HIS A 84 -14.15 -12.78 -8.23
C HIS A 84 -14.10 -11.32 -8.66
N SER A 85 -14.99 -10.95 -9.56
CA SER A 85 -15.19 -9.56 -10.00
C SER A 85 -16.60 -9.14 -9.60
N PHE A 86 -16.73 -7.94 -9.04
CA PHE A 86 -17.98 -7.40 -8.58
C PHE A 86 -18.25 -6.11 -9.35
N ASP A 87 -19.39 -6.05 -10.04
CA ASP A 87 -19.83 -4.84 -10.75
C ASP A 87 -20.26 -3.74 -9.77
N ASP A 88 -20.84 -4.16 -8.63
CA ASP A 88 -21.29 -3.29 -7.54
C ASP A 88 -20.54 -3.60 -6.23
N PRO A 89 -20.32 -2.60 -5.35
CA PRO A 89 -19.67 -2.83 -4.07
C PRO A 89 -20.51 -3.78 -3.20
N PRO A 90 -19.89 -4.81 -2.58
CA PRO A 90 -20.59 -5.67 -1.62
C PRO A 90 -21.29 -4.85 -0.52
N GLN A 91 -22.43 -5.35 -0.02
CA GLN A 91 -23.29 -4.60 0.90
C GLN A 91 -22.56 -4.05 2.14
N GLY A 92 -21.55 -4.78 2.66
CA GLY A 92 -20.74 -4.33 3.81
C GLY A 92 -19.67 -3.30 3.48
N LEU A 93 -19.31 -3.12 2.21
CA LEU A 93 -18.29 -2.17 1.76
C LEU A 93 -18.85 -0.77 1.49
N SER A 94 -20.11 -0.68 1.05
CA SER A 94 -20.74 0.58 0.63
C SER A 94 -20.67 1.69 1.71
N GLY A 95 -20.90 1.32 2.98
CA GLY A 95 -20.77 2.26 4.09
C GLY A 95 -19.33 2.77 4.28
N LEU A 96 -18.34 1.88 4.13
CA LEU A 96 -16.93 2.24 4.25
C LEU A 96 -16.48 3.18 3.13
N LEU A 97 -16.97 2.96 1.90
CA LEU A 97 -16.71 3.86 0.77
C LEU A 97 -17.32 5.25 1.00
N LEU A 98 -18.53 5.32 1.56
CA LEU A 98 -19.14 6.60 1.90
C LEU A 98 -18.33 7.35 2.96
N HIS A 99 -17.81 6.64 3.96
CA HIS A 99 -16.93 7.20 4.98
C HIS A 99 -15.60 7.69 4.41
N ASP A 100 -15.03 6.96 3.45
CA ASP A 100 -13.80 7.33 2.74
C ASP A 100 -13.99 8.64 1.95
N VAL A 101 -15.09 8.74 1.17
CA VAL A 101 -15.46 9.97 0.46
C VAL A 101 -15.71 11.14 1.42
N ALA A 102 -16.29 10.87 2.58
CA ALA A 102 -16.55 11.88 3.61
C ALA A 102 -15.31 12.24 4.45
N GLY A 103 -14.17 11.58 4.26
CA GLY A 103 -12.93 11.82 5.01
C GLY A 103 -13.02 11.40 6.49
N VAL A 104 -13.89 10.44 6.81
CA VAL A 104 -14.08 9.95 8.18
C VAL A 104 -12.89 9.07 8.58
N SER A 105 -12.27 9.39 9.71
CA SER A 105 -11.18 8.59 10.28
C SER A 105 -11.65 7.86 11.54
N TYR A 106 -11.34 6.56 11.64
CA TYR A 106 -11.69 5.74 12.80
C TYR A 106 -10.51 5.67 13.78
N PRO A 107 -10.70 6.05 15.06
CA PRO A 107 -9.64 5.93 16.06
C PRO A 107 -9.41 4.47 16.44
N ARG A 108 -8.15 4.14 16.80
CA ARG A 108 -7.84 2.88 17.46
C ARG A 108 -8.50 2.85 18.83
N LYS A 109 -9.38 1.87 19.07
CA LYS A 109 -9.78 1.52 20.44
C LYS A 109 -8.58 0.85 21.12
N CYS A 110 -7.71 1.63 21.74
CA CYS A 110 -6.79 1.11 22.73
C CYS A 110 -7.61 0.78 23.98
N LEU A 111 -8.08 -0.46 24.10
CA LEU A 111 -8.49 -0.99 25.41
C LEU A 111 -7.22 -1.08 26.26
N MET A 112 -7.09 -0.17 27.22
CA MET A 112 -6.18 -0.32 28.37
C MET A 112 -6.78 -1.31 29.37
#